data_AF-P73074-F1
#
_entry.id   AF-P73074-F1
#
_cell.length_a   1.000
_cell.length_b   1.000
_cell.length_c   1.000
_cell.angle_alpha   90.00
_cell.angle_beta   90.00
_cell.angle_gamma   90.00
#
_symmetry.space_group_name_H-M   'P 1'
#
loop_
_entity.id
_entity.type
_entity.pdbx_description
1 polymer ?
#
loop_
_entity_poly.entity_id
_entity_poly.type
_entity_poly.pdbx_seq_one_letter_code
_entity_poly.pdbx_strand_id
1 'polypeptide(L)'
;MRFNDSELHQMQKSINLLQQTVQQGFDDVNHRLDKMSQQLGYICLVVQDSRAKQEKLAQAIAHFYQSSLVREIADLQSELQTINRFPEQSPIGAIKAANRSRLFLSHEALKITPELEAELMLNSDIAIQGWAVATITEANLLMEIGHHQDAKDVLREEVVKFKQLSENWSKALLDDANDSLNTSYRFLGKPFNEFILPERIERICQIHPKDFNLTPDQVRRIKSEIAVEFDMSYAPERYNQAWINKQLAIAEYLDTLSELLARLDTLQNFAQLCQDRGVKSSRELLPGNDAEPGLYLLPG
;
A
#
# COMPACT_ATOMS: atom_id res chain seq x y z
N MET A 1 38.62 -49.75 -69.05
CA MET A 1 39.08 -49.89 -67.65
C MET A 1 38.28 -51.00 -67.01
N ARG A 2 38.90 -52.15 -66.75
CA ARG A 2 38.31 -53.18 -65.90
C ARG A 2 38.61 -52.76 -64.46
N PHE A 3 37.60 -52.42 -63.68
CA PHE A 3 37.78 -52.35 -62.23
C PHE A 3 38.19 -53.75 -61.79
N ASN A 4 39.37 -53.89 -61.18
CA ASN A 4 39.81 -55.18 -60.64
C ASN A 4 38.89 -55.53 -59.47
N ASP A 5 38.47 -56.79 -59.33
CA ASP A 5 37.59 -57.25 -58.23
C ASP A 5 38.10 -56.84 -56.83
N SER A 6 39.42 -56.64 -56.69
CA SER A 6 40.07 -56.09 -55.49
C SER A 6 39.65 -54.65 -55.15
N GLU A 7 39.44 -53.78 -56.14
CA GLU A 7 39.03 -52.39 -55.93
C GLU A 7 37.55 -52.31 -55.52
N LEU A 8 36.70 -53.14 -56.12
CA LEU A 8 35.29 -53.30 -55.75
C LEU A 8 35.14 -53.84 -54.31
N HIS A 9 35.93 -54.85 -53.94
CA HIS A 9 35.96 -55.35 -52.57
C HIS A 9 36.50 -54.33 -51.56
N GLN A 10 37.51 -53.54 -51.94
CA GLN A 10 38.00 -52.45 -51.09
C GLN A 10 36.94 -51.35 -50.92
N MET A 11 36.25 -50.94 -51.98
CA MET A 11 35.15 -49.98 -51.87
C MET A 11 34.01 -50.50 -50.99
N GLN A 12 33.63 -51.77 -51.13
CA GLN A 12 32.57 -52.34 -50.30
C GLN A 12 32.97 -52.44 -48.84
N LYS A 13 34.25 -52.74 -48.55
CA LYS A 13 34.80 -52.71 -47.19
C LYS A 13 34.82 -51.29 -46.61
N SER A 14 35.19 -50.29 -47.42
CA SER A 14 35.17 -48.88 -47.03
C SER A 14 33.75 -48.36 -46.81
N ILE A 15 32.77 -48.78 -47.62
CA ILE A 15 31.36 -48.44 -47.45
C ILE A 15 30.81 -49.07 -46.16
N ASN A 16 31.12 -50.34 -45.90
CA ASN A 16 30.70 -51.01 -44.66
C ASN A 16 31.34 -50.35 -43.43
N LEU A 17 32.63 -49.97 -43.52
CA LEU A 17 33.32 -49.25 -42.45
C LEU A 17 32.69 -47.87 -42.22
N LEU A 18 32.40 -47.12 -43.29
CA LEU A 18 31.73 -45.82 -43.22
C LEU A 18 30.33 -45.95 -42.61
N GLN A 19 29.53 -46.95 -43.02
CA GLN A 19 28.22 -47.22 -42.44
C GLN A 19 28.32 -47.53 -40.94
N GLN A 20 29.30 -48.33 -40.54
CA GLN A 20 29.52 -48.66 -39.14
C GLN A 20 29.97 -47.44 -38.32
N THR A 21 30.88 -46.62 -38.85
CA THR A 21 31.33 -45.37 -38.21
C THR A 21 30.19 -44.36 -38.11
N VAL A 22 29.37 -44.24 -39.14
CA VAL A 22 28.20 -43.35 -39.15
C VAL A 22 27.15 -43.83 -38.15
N GLN A 23 26.86 -45.14 -38.09
CA GLN A 23 25.93 -45.70 -37.11
C GLN A 23 26.43 -45.48 -35.67
N GLN A 24 27.71 -45.76 -35.40
CA GLN A 24 28.33 -45.48 -34.11
C GLN A 24 28.31 -43.99 -33.76
N GLY A 25 28.52 -43.11 -34.75
CA GLY A 25 28.40 -41.66 -34.57
C GLY A 25 26.98 -41.24 -34.22
N PHE A 26 25.95 -41.81 -34.86
CA PHE A 26 24.55 -41.56 -34.52
C PHE A 26 24.19 -42.09 -33.13
N ASP A 27 24.67 -43.27 -32.77
CA ASP A 27 24.43 -43.86 -31.44
C ASP A 27 25.09 -43.04 -30.33
N ASP A 28 26.31 -42.52 -30.54
CA ASP A 28 26.98 -41.60 -29.60
C ASP A 28 26.25 -40.27 -29.47
N VAL A 29 25.80 -39.69 -30.60
CA VAL A 29 25.01 -38.44 -30.59
C VAL A 29 23.68 -38.64 -29.85
N ASN A 30 22.96 -39.73 -30.12
CA ASN A 30 21.72 -40.05 -29.41
C ASN A 30 21.95 -40.22 -27.91
N HIS A 31 23.00 -40.96 -27.52
CA HIS A 31 23.36 -41.15 -26.12
C HIS A 31 23.70 -39.82 -25.42
N ARG A 32 24.40 -38.91 -26.12
CA ARG A 32 24.72 -37.58 -25.60
C ARG A 32 23.48 -36.70 -25.50
N LEU A 33 22.56 -36.75 -26.45
CA LEU A 33 21.28 -36.03 -26.39
C LEU A 33 20.40 -36.52 -25.25
N ASP A 34 20.33 -37.83 -25.02
CA ASP A 34 19.61 -38.41 -23.88
C ASP A 34 20.19 -37.95 -22.54
N LYS A 35 21.54 -37.96 -22.43
CA LYS A 35 22.23 -37.46 -21.24
C LYS A 35 22.00 -35.97 -21.02
N MET A 36 22.00 -35.15 -22.08
CA MET A 36 21.69 -33.72 -21.99
C MET A 36 20.23 -33.47 -21.59
N SER A 37 19.29 -34.26 -22.11
CA SER A 37 17.87 -34.20 -21.74
C SER A 37 17.67 -34.50 -20.25
N GLN A 38 18.34 -35.52 -19.73
CA GLN A 38 18.34 -35.83 -18.29
C GLN A 38 18.95 -34.70 -17.45
N GLN A 39 20.10 -34.14 -17.88
CA GLN A 39 20.73 -33.01 -17.20
C GLN A 39 19.84 -31.76 -17.17
N LEU A 40 19.15 -31.44 -18.27
CA LEU A 40 18.16 -30.36 -18.33
C LEU A 40 16.97 -30.63 -17.41
N GLY A 41 16.51 -31.87 -17.32
CA GLY A 41 15.49 -32.29 -16.35
C GLY A 41 15.91 -32.01 -14.91
N TYR A 42 17.14 -32.37 -14.53
CA TYR A 42 17.69 -32.04 -13.21
C TYR A 42 17.81 -30.54 -12.97
N ILE A 43 18.26 -29.77 -13.95
CA ILE A 43 18.35 -28.30 -13.84
C ILE A 43 16.96 -27.70 -13.65
N CYS A 44 15.95 -28.15 -14.40
CA CYS A 44 14.56 -27.73 -14.21
C CYS A 44 14.05 -28.02 -12.80
N LEU A 45 14.34 -29.19 -12.24
CA LEU A 45 13.97 -29.54 -10.86
C LEU A 45 14.68 -28.64 -9.82
N VAL A 46 15.97 -28.36 -10.02
CA VAL A 46 16.73 -27.46 -9.14
C VAL A 46 16.22 -26.02 -9.24
N VAL A 47 15.86 -25.55 -10.43
CA VAL A 47 15.26 -24.23 -10.65
C VAL A 47 13.88 -24.15 -9.99
N GLN A 48 13.07 -25.20 -10.09
CA GLN A 48 11.77 -25.27 -9.41
C GLN A 48 11.90 -25.29 -7.88
N ASP A 49 12.80 -26.09 -7.31
CA ASP A 49 13.10 -26.10 -5.87
C ASP A 49 13.64 -24.74 -5.40
N SER A 50 14.52 -24.11 -6.20
CA SER A 50 15.05 -22.78 -5.91
C SER A 50 13.95 -21.73 -5.89
N ARG A 51 13.00 -21.79 -6.84
CA ARG A 51 11.83 -20.91 -6.87
C ARG A 51 10.92 -21.13 -5.67
N ALA A 52 10.63 -22.39 -5.31
CA ALA A 52 9.83 -22.70 -4.12
C ALA A 52 10.49 -22.22 -2.82
N LYS A 53 11.83 -22.30 -2.72
CA LYS A 53 12.59 -21.75 -1.60
C LYS A 53 12.56 -20.22 -1.57
N GLN A 54 12.66 -19.57 -2.73
CA GLN A 54 12.52 -18.12 -2.85
C GLN A 54 11.13 -17.64 -2.44
N GLU A 55 10.07 -18.33 -2.86
CA GLU A 55 8.69 -18.04 -2.46
C GLU A 55 8.49 -18.18 -0.94
N LYS A 56 9.00 -19.26 -0.33
CA LYS A 56 8.98 -19.43 1.14
C LYS A 56 9.76 -18.34 1.88
N LEU A 57 10.91 -17.93 1.34
CA LEU A 57 11.72 -16.87 1.92
C LEU A 57 11.02 -15.51 1.79
N ALA A 58 10.37 -15.23 0.67
CA ALA A 58 9.55 -14.04 0.48
C ALA A 58 8.40 -13.99 1.50
N GLN A 59 7.68 -15.10 1.70
CA GLN A 59 6.63 -15.21 2.72
C GLN A 59 7.17 -14.99 4.15
N ALA A 60 8.33 -15.59 4.47
CA ALA A 60 8.96 -15.40 5.78
C ALA A 60 9.39 -13.95 6.01
N ILE A 61 9.90 -13.27 4.97
CA ILE A 61 10.24 -11.85 5.01
C ILE A 61 8.97 -11.01 5.22
N ALA A 62 7.89 -11.29 4.50
CA ALA A 62 6.64 -10.56 4.65
C ALA A 62 6.04 -10.73 6.05
N HIS A 63 6.04 -11.94 6.60
CA HIS A 63 5.62 -12.18 7.99
C HIS A 63 6.54 -11.50 9.01
N PHE A 64 7.86 -11.50 8.78
CA PHE A 64 8.79 -10.78 9.65
C PHE A 64 8.55 -9.27 9.61
N TYR A 65 8.29 -8.73 8.42
CA TYR A 65 7.97 -7.32 8.22
C TYR A 65 6.67 -6.94 8.94
N GLN A 66 5.60 -7.72 8.76
CA GLN A 66 4.34 -7.58 9.51
C GLN A 66 4.56 -7.61 11.03
N SER A 67 5.30 -8.61 11.51
CA SER A 67 5.64 -8.74 12.93
C SER A 67 6.39 -7.52 13.47
N SER A 68 7.30 -6.95 12.67
CA SER A 68 8.03 -5.75 13.03
C SER A 68 7.11 -4.53 13.15
N LEU A 69 6.19 -4.32 12.20
CA LEU A 69 5.17 -3.26 12.27
C LEU A 69 4.29 -3.42 13.51
N VAL A 70 3.77 -4.63 13.76
CA VAL A 70 2.90 -4.95 14.90
C VAL A 70 3.63 -4.73 16.23
N ARG A 71 4.92 -5.08 16.32
CA ARG A 71 5.72 -4.87 17.53
C ARG A 71 5.84 -3.39 17.89
N GLU A 72 6.08 -2.51 16.91
CA GLU A 72 6.18 -1.06 17.17
C GLU A 72 4.85 -0.46 17.66
N ILE A 73 3.72 -1.00 17.20
CA ILE A 73 2.38 -0.59 17.68
C ILE A 73 2.12 -1.14 19.09
N ALA A 74 2.49 -2.41 19.35
CA ALA A 74 2.32 -3.04 20.65
C ALA A 74 3.15 -2.37 21.75
N ASP A 75 4.39 -1.98 21.44
CA ASP A 75 5.26 -1.26 22.37
C ASP A 75 4.66 0.11 22.73
N LEU A 76 4.16 0.88 21.74
CA LEU A 76 3.44 2.13 22.00
C LEU A 76 2.19 1.90 22.85
N GLN A 77 1.39 0.88 22.52
CA GLN A 77 0.18 0.54 23.27
C GLN A 77 0.50 0.17 24.72
N SER A 78 1.61 -0.52 24.97
CA SER A 78 2.05 -0.88 26.31
C SER A 78 2.38 0.34 27.17
N GLU A 79 3.10 1.31 26.61
CA GLU A 79 3.42 2.58 27.29
C GLU A 79 2.15 3.41 27.57
N LEU A 80 1.22 3.47 26.61
CA LEU A 80 -0.06 4.17 26.81
C LEU A 80 -0.93 3.51 27.88
N GLN A 81 -0.98 2.17 27.91
CA GLN A 81 -1.66 1.45 28.99
C GLN A 81 -1.02 1.71 30.35
N THR A 82 0.31 1.89 30.39
CA THR A 82 1.03 2.22 31.63
C THR A 82 0.63 3.61 32.14
N ILE A 83 0.61 4.62 31.28
CA ILE A 83 0.14 5.97 31.65
C ILE A 83 -1.32 5.96 32.10
N ASN A 84 -2.19 5.23 31.40
CA ASN A 84 -3.60 5.14 31.77
C ASN A 84 -3.81 4.47 33.15
N ARG A 85 -2.99 3.45 33.47
CA ARG A 85 -3.02 2.77 34.77
C ARG A 85 -2.36 3.59 35.88
N PHE A 86 -1.36 4.39 35.55
CA PHE A 86 -0.58 5.19 36.50
C PHE A 86 -0.47 6.64 36.03
N PRO A 87 -1.54 7.46 36.16
CA PRO A 87 -1.58 8.83 35.64
C PRO A 87 -0.53 9.77 36.26
N GLU A 88 -0.02 9.43 37.44
CA GLU A 88 1.01 10.18 38.16
C GLU A 88 2.43 9.96 37.59
N GLN A 89 2.62 8.96 36.72
CA GLN A 89 3.91 8.69 36.09
C GLN A 89 4.21 9.68 34.97
N SER A 90 5.50 9.92 34.75
CA SER A 90 5.95 10.81 33.68
C SER A 90 5.57 10.27 32.30
N PRO A 91 4.97 11.08 31.40
CA PRO A 91 4.59 10.64 30.06
C PRO A 91 5.77 10.50 29.09
N ILE A 92 7.00 10.78 29.53
CA ILE A 92 8.22 10.75 28.71
C ILE A 92 8.44 9.36 28.06
N GLY A 93 8.11 8.28 28.76
CA GLY A 93 8.20 6.91 28.22
C GLY A 93 7.33 6.72 26.97
N ALA A 94 6.06 7.12 27.06
CA ALA A 94 5.14 7.05 25.92
C ALA A 94 5.47 8.06 24.83
N ILE A 95 5.97 9.26 25.15
CA ILE A 95 6.44 10.21 24.13
C ILE A 95 7.59 9.58 23.33
N LYS A 96 8.55 8.95 24.00
CA LYS A 96 9.67 8.28 23.34
C LYS A 96 9.21 7.10 22.47
N ALA A 97 8.26 6.30 22.96
CA ALA A 97 7.69 5.21 22.18
C ALA A 97 6.92 5.73 20.96
N ALA A 98 6.10 6.77 21.13
CA ALA A 98 5.34 7.40 20.05
C ALA A 98 6.27 7.97 18.97
N ASN A 99 7.33 8.67 19.37
CA ASN A 99 8.36 9.16 18.47
C ASN A 99 9.04 8.03 17.68
N ARG A 100 9.45 6.95 18.36
CA ARG A 100 10.08 5.79 17.72
C ARG A 100 9.15 5.13 16.69
N SER A 101 7.91 4.85 17.09
CA SER A 101 6.91 4.24 16.22
C SER A 101 6.59 5.16 15.04
N ARG A 102 6.45 6.48 15.26
CA ARG A 102 6.24 7.46 14.18
C ARG A 102 7.38 7.44 13.16
N LEU A 103 8.64 7.54 13.61
CA LEU A 103 9.79 7.58 12.70
C LEU A 103 9.91 6.28 11.89
N PHE A 104 9.70 5.13 12.53
CA PHE A 104 9.75 3.84 11.84
C PHE A 104 8.59 3.70 10.83
N LEU A 105 7.36 3.92 11.28
CA LEU A 105 6.16 3.69 10.46
C LEU A 105 6.04 4.71 9.32
N SER A 106 6.44 5.97 9.52
CA SER A 106 6.52 6.96 8.43
C SER A 106 7.54 6.56 7.38
N HIS A 107 8.72 6.09 7.80
CA HIS A 107 9.77 5.63 6.89
C HIS A 107 9.31 4.43 6.06
N GLU A 108 8.62 3.48 6.68
CA GLU A 108 8.05 2.33 5.99
C GLU A 108 6.89 2.73 5.07
N ALA A 109 5.96 3.56 5.52
CA ALA A 109 4.83 4.04 4.72
C ALA A 109 5.29 4.76 3.44
N LEU A 110 6.34 5.58 3.53
CA LEU A 110 6.86 6.36 2.40
C LEU A 110 7.63 5.53 1.36
N LYS A 111 8.06 4.31 1.69
CA LYS A 111 8.72 3.41 0.72
C LYS A 111 7.75 2.69 -0.20
N ILE A 112 6.48 2.60 0.18
CA ILE A 112 5.55 1.70 -0.47
C ILE A 112 5.00 2.32 -1.75
N THR A 113 5.05 1.56 -2.83
CA THR A 113 4.41 1.90 -4.10
C THR A 113 2.91 1.59 -4.01
N PRO A 114 2.02 2.53 -4.39
CA PRO A 114 0.59 2.27 -4.39
C PRO A 114 0.22 1.19 -5.41
N GLU A 115 -0.13 0.00 -4.93
CA GLU A 115 -0.48 -1.15 -5.76
C GLU A 115 -1.71 -1.88 -5.19
N LEU A 116 -2.59 -2.34 -6.07
CA LEU A 116 -3.83 -3.05 -5.73
C LEU A 116 -3.58 -4.55 -5.51
N GLU A 117 -2.61 -4.87 -4.66
CA GLU A 117 -2.31 -6.21 -4.19
C GLU A 117 -2.62 -6.32 -2.70
N ALA A 118 -3.44 -7.30 -2.30
CA ALA A 118 -3.99 -7.38 -0.95
C ALA A 118 -2.92 -7.39 0.16
N GLU A 119 -1.82 -8.10 -0.05
CA GLU A 119 -0.73 -8.19 0.93
C GLU A 119 0.03 -6.86 1.06
N LEU A 120 0.33 -6.22 -0.06
CA LEU A 120 0.95 -4.89 -0.07
C LEU A 120 0.04 -3.85 0.56
N MET A 121 -1.26 -3.86 0.22
CA MET A 121 -2.24 -2.97 0.81
C MET A 121 -2.36 -3.14 2.33
N LEU A 122 -2.40 -4.38 2.84
CA LEU A 122 -2.47 -4.63 4.28
C LEU A 122 -1.24 -4.06 5.01
N ASN A 123 -0.04 -4.34 4.49
CA ASN A 123 1.20 -3.87 5.12
C ASN A 123 1.31 -2.34 5.05
N SER A 124 0.88 -1.75 3.94
CA SER A 124 0.78 -0.30 3.77
C SER A 124 -0.17 0.31 4.76
N ASP A 125 -1.35 -0.28 4.91
CA ASP A 125 -2.39 0.22 5.79
C ASP A 125 -1.93 0.22 7.25
N ILE A 126 -1.31 -0.87 7.72
CA ILE A 126 -0.73 -0.93 9.07
C ILE A 126 0.33 0.17 9.28
N ALA A 127 1.23 0.36 8.31
CA ALA A 127 2.27 1.38 8.41
C ALA A 127 1.68 2.80 8.41
N ILE A 128 0.74 3.09 7.51
CA ILE A 128 0.16 4.42 7.33
C ILE A 128 -0.74 4.81 8.51
N GLN A 129 -1.65 3.93 8.93
CA GLN A 129 -2.51 4.20 10.07
C GLN A 129 -1.71 4.26 11.36
N GLY A 130 -0.77 3.33 11.56
CA GLY A 130 0.12 3.33 12.71
C GLY A 130 0.96 4.60 12.79
N TRP A 131 1.45 5.10 11.65
CA TRP A 131 2.13 6.38 11.56
C TRP A 131 1.24 7.55 12.00
N ALA A 132 0.01 7.65 11.47
CA ALA A 132 -0.92 8.71 11.86
C ALA A 132 -1.23 8.66 13.37
N VAL A 133 -1.51 7.47 13.91
CA VAL A 133 -1.81 7.27 15.34
C VAL A 133 -0.61 7.64 16.22
N ALA A 134 0.60 7.22 15.85
CA ALA A 134 1.81 7.56 16.60
C ALA A 134 2.06 9.08 16.59
N THR A 135 1.85 9.75 15.45
CA THR A 135 1.97 11.21 15.31
C THR A 135 0.96 11.95 16.19
N ILE A 136 -0.32 11.56 16.12
CA ILE A 136 -1.39 12.12 16.97
C ILE A 136 -1.06 11.92 18.44
N THR A 137 -0.56 10.73 18.81
CA THR A 137 -0.21 10.39 20.18
C THR A 137 0.94 11.24 20.70
N GLU A 138 2.04 11.34 19.95
CA GLU A 138 3.19 12.18 20.32
C GLU A 138 2.77 13.63 20.49
N ALA A 139 2.03 14.19 19.53
CA ALA A 139 1.57 15.57 19.60
C ALA A 139 0.64 15.81 20.80
N ASN A 140 -0.32 14.93 21.06
CA ASN A 140 -1.22 15.03 22.22
C ASN A 140 -0.45 15.00 23.53
N LEU A 141 0.46 14.04 23.71
CA LEU A 141 1.26 13.93 24.93
C LEU A 141 2.14 15.17 25.15
N LEU A 142 2.75 15.72 24.07
CA LEU A 142 3.52 16.95 24.13
C LEU A 142 2.65 18.15 24.54
N MET A 143 1.45 18.29 23.96
CA MET A 143 0.52 19.35 24.34
C MET A 143 0.00 19.19 25.78
N GLU A 144 -0.19 17.97 26.26
CA GLU A 144 -0.62 17.71 27.64
C GLU A 144 0.41 18.20 28.66
N ILE A 145 1.71 18.09 28.36
CA ILE A 145 2.81 18.58 29.22
C ILE A 145 3.23 20.03 28.93
N GLY A 146 2.52 20.74 28.04
CA GLY A 146 2.77 22.15 27.73
C GLY A 146 3.84 22.41 26.67
N HIS A 147 4.35 21.37 26.02
CA HIS A 147 5.34 21.45 24.93
C HIS A 147 4.66 21.72 23.57
N HIS A 148 3.89 22.80 23.48
CA HIS A 148 3.06 23.11 22.28
C HIS A 148 3.87 23.37 21.02
N GLN A 149 5.05 23.99 21.15
CA GLN A 149 5.93 24.26 20.02
C GLN A 149 6.48 22.95 19.42
N ASP A 150 6.91 22.01 20.27
CA ASP A 150 7.40 20.71 19.84
C ASP A 150 6.28 19.91 19.15
N ALA A 151 5.07 19.92 19.70
CA ALA A 151 3.90 19.29 19.09
C ALA A 151 3.59 19.86 17.70
N LYS A 152 3.63 21.19 17.57
CA LYS A 152 3.42 21.89 16.30
C LYS A 152 4.50 21.59 15.27
N ASP A 153 5.76 21.48 15.69
CA ASP A 153 6.87 21.15 14.80
C ASP A 153 6.74 19.74 14.25
N VAL A 154 6.41 18.76 15.11
CA VAL A 154 6.11 17.38 14.69
C VAL A 154 4.95 17.37 13.69
N LEU A 155 3.82 18.00 14.02
CA LEU A 155 2.64 17.99 13.14
C LEU A 155 2.92 18.68 11.80
N ARG A 156 3.64 19.82 11.80
CA ARG A 156 3.97 20.55 10.57
C ARG A 156 4.79 19.71 9.60
N GLU A 157 5.75 18.94 10.09
CA GLU A 157 6.57 18.08 9.25
C GLU A 157 5.76 16.89 8.71
N GLU A 158 5.00 16.24 9.58
CA GLU A 158 4.36 14.97 9.28
C GLU A 158 3.09 15.13 8.43
N VAL A 159 2.30 16.19 8.66
CA VAL A 159 1.13 16.54 7.84
C VAL A 159 1.52 16.70 6.37
N VAL A 160 2.64 17.39 6.09
CA VAL A 160 3.09 17.62 4.70
C VAL A 160 3.45 16.29 4.03
N LYS A 161 4.19 15.42 4.73
CA LYS A 161 4.54 14.08 4.22
C LYS A 161 3.28 13.23 4.00
N PHE A 162 2.35 13.25 4.95
CA PHE A 162 1.13 12.46 4.89
C PHE A 162 0.23 12.92 3.75
N LYS A 163 0.11 14.22 3.54
CA LYS A 163 -0.60 14.78 2.38
C LYS A 163 0.00 14.29 1.07
N GLN A 164 1.32 14.35 0.91
CA GLN A 164 1.99 13.87 -0.29
C GLN A 164 1.78 12.37 -0.52
N LEU A 165 1.81 11.57 0.55
CA LEU A 165 1.48 10.15 0.49
C LEU A 165 0.03 9.95 0.00
N SER A 166 -0.94 10.60 0.64
CA SER A 166 -2.37 10.49 0.27
C SER A 166 -2.63 10.91 -1.18
N GLU A 167 -1.95 11.95 -1.67
CA GLU A 167 -2.02 12.38 -3.07
C GLU A 167 -1.46 11.34 -4.05
N ASN A 168 -0.40 10.64 -3.67
CA ASN A 168 0.19 9.59 -4.50
C ASN A 168 -0.70 8.35 -4.57
N TRP A 169 -1.24 7.94 -3.42
CA TRP A 169 -2.20 6.82 -3.35
C TRP A 169 -3.49 7.14 -4.09
N SER A 170 -4.04 8.35 -3.93
CA SER A 170 -5.26 8.75 -4.64
C SER A 170 -5.07 8.74 -6.15
N LYS A 171 -3.95 9.26 -6.67
CA LYS A 171 -3.64 9.21 -8.11
C LYS A 171 -3.58 7.78 -8.63
N ALA A 172 -2.84 6.91 -7.95
CA ALA A 172 -2.60 5.55 -8.42
C ALA A 172 -3.85 4.67 -8.33
N LEU A 173 -4.65 4.79 -7.26
CA LEU A 173 -5.86 3.98 -7.08
C LEU A 173 -7.05 4.47 -7.91
N LEU A 174 -7.09 5.77 -8.24
CA LEU A 174 -8.12 6.34 -9.10
C LEU A 174 -7.78 6.23 -10.59
N ASP A 175 -6.58 5.81 -10.95
CA ASP A 175 -6.20 5.56 -12.34
C ASP A 175 -7.00 4.39 -12.92
N ASP A 176 -7.85 4.69 -13.89
CA ASP A 176 -8.70 3.77 -14.64
C ASP A 176 -8.42 3.95 -16.14
N ALA A 177 -8.64 2.87 -16.89
CA ALA A 177 -8.48 2.89 -18.35
C ALA A 177 -9.52 3.82 -19.03
N ASN A 178 -10.64 4.12 -18.37
CA ASN A 178 -11.57 5.14 -18.81
C ASN A 178 -11.25 6.48 -18.15
N ASP A 179 -10.77 7.44 -18.94
CA ASP A 179 -10.41 8.78 -18.46
C ASP A 179 -11.55 9.51 -17.74
N SER A 180 -12.82 9.25 -18.10
CA SER A 180 -13.98 9.85 -17.43
C SER A 180 -14.16 9.38 -15.98
N LEU A 181 -13.58 8.23 -15.62
CA LEU A 181 -13.60 7.65 -14.28
C LEU A 181 -12.33 7.95 -13.47
N ASN A 182 -11.40 8.75 -14.00
CA ASN A 182 -10.17 9.17 -13.32
C ASN A 182 -10.42 10.30 -12.31
N THR A 183 -11.42 10.11 -11.44
CA THR A 183 -11.93 11.09 -10.48
C THR A 183 -12.62 10.39 -9.31
N SER A 184 -12.59 11.02 -8.14
CA SER A 184 -13.27 10.57 -6.93
C SER A 184 -14.80 10.66 -7.07
N TYR A 185 -15.30 11.52 -7.97
CA TYR A 185 -16.73 11.65 -8.24
C TYR A 185 -17.35 10.38 -8.83
N ARG A 186 -16.55 9.42 -9.33
CA ARG A 186 -17.06 8.14 -9.83
C ARG A 186 -17.89 7.38 -8.80
N PHE A 187 -17.61 7.59 -7.51
CA PHE A 187 -18.33 7.01 -6.40
C PHE A 187 -19.72 7.62 -6.15
N LEU A 188 -20.11 8.69 -6.88
CA LEU A 188 -21.49 9.20 -6.94
C LEU A 188 -22.34 8.47 -8.00
N GLY A 189 -21.75 7.53 -8.73
CA GLY A 189 -22.47 6.75 -9.72
C GLY A 189 -23.56 5.89 -9.09
N LYS A 190 -24.59 5.57 -9.87
CA LYS A 190 -25.69 4.67 -9.46
C LYS A 190 -25.23 3.37 -8.78
N PRO A 191 -24.14 2.69 -9.20
CA PRO A 191 -23.68 1.48 -8.55
C PRO A 191 -23.23 1.65 -7.08
N PHE A 192 -22.94 2.88 -6.65
CA PHE A 192 -22.29 3.16 -5.36
C PHE A 192 -23.15 3.95 -4.37
N ASN A 193 -24.25 4.56 -4.83
CA ASN A 193 -25.08 5.48 -4.04
C ASN A 193 -25.63 4.89 -2.74
N GLU A 194 -25.82 3.57 -2.66
CA GLU A 194 -26.28 2.89 -1.45
C GLU A 194 -25.16 2.58 -0.44
N PHE A 195 -23.90 2.67 -0.87
CA PHE A 195 -22.73 2.22 -0.11
C PHE A 195 -21.82 3.37 0.33
N ILE A 196 -21.76 4.46 -0.45
CA ILE A 196 -20.84 5.57 -0.21
C ILE A 196 -21.63 6.87 -0.03
N LEU A 197 -21.44 7.50 1.12
CA LEU A 197 -22.06 8.78 1.44
C LEU A 197 -21.38 9.94 0.70
N PRO A 198 -22.12 10.97 0.26
CA PRO A 198 -21.56 12.13 -0.44
C PRO A 198 -20.43 12.85 0.32
N GLU A 199 -20.54 12.95 1.64
CA GLU A 199 -19.55 13.63 2.49
C GLU A 199 -18.19 12.92 2.47
N ARG A 200 -18.18 11.59 2.33
CA ARG A 200 -16.95 10.80 2.16
C ARG A 200 -16.27 11.15 0.84
N ILE A 201 -17.06 11.30 -0.22
CA ILE A 201 -16.56 11.64 -1.56
C ILE A 201 -15.97 13.04 -1.57
N GLU A 202 -16.64 14.00 -0.93
CA GLU A 202 -16.11 15.36 -0.78
C GLU A 202 -14.76 15.39 -0.06
N ARG A 203 -14.57 14.52 0.93
CA ARG A 203 -13.30 14.37 1.65
C ARG A 203 -12.22 13.73 0.80
N ILE A 204 -12.55 12.65 0.07
CA ILE A 204 -11.60 12.02 -0.87
C ILE A 204 -11.16 13.01 -1.95
N CYS A 205 -12.06 13.88 -2.44
CA CYS A 205 -11.70 14.95 -3.38
C CYS A 205 -10.62 15.88 -2.82
N GLN A 206 -10.49 16.04 -1.50
CA GLN A 206 -9.46 16.89 -0.89
C GLN A 206 -8.04 16.31 -1.03
N ILE A 207 -7.92 14.99 -1.19
CA ILE A 207 -6.64 14.31 -1.34
C ILE A 207 -6.33 13.91 -2.78
N HIS A 208 -7.27 14.07 -3.71
CA HIS A 208 -7.04 13.77 -5.13
C HIS A 208 -6.72 15.04 -5.94
N PRO A 209 -5.50 15.20 -6.47
CA PRO A 209 -5.09 16.48 -7.07
C PRO A 209 -5.86 16.91 -8.31
N LYS A 210 -6.48 15.98 -9.06
CA LYS A 210 -7.36 16.36 -10.18
C LYS A 210 -8.69 16.93 -9.69
N ASP A 211 -9.14 16.57 -8.50
CA ASP A 211 -10.45 16.97 -7.98
C ASP A 211 -10.40 18.20 -7.06
N PHE A 212 -9.32 18.37 -6.29
CA PHE A 212 -9.21 19.38 -5.22
C PHE A 212 -9.49 20.83 -5.67
N ASN A 213 -9.12 21.20 -6.91
CA ASN A 213 -9.23 22.57 -7.42
C ASN A 213 -10.32 22.76 -8.48
N LEU A 214 -11.30 21.85 -8.57
CA LEU A 214 -12.35 21.94 -9.57
C LEU A 214 -13.37 23.03 -9.22
N THR A 215 -13.75 23.81 -10.23
CA THR A 215 -14.85 24.77 -10.14
C THR A 215 -16.20 24.06 -10.10
N PRO A 216 -17.25 24.67 -9.53
CA PRO A 216 -18.59 24.06 -9.47
C PRO A 216 -19.13 23.60 -10.83
N ASP A 217 -18.83 24.33 -11.91
CA ASP A 217 -19.26 23.95 -13.26
C ASP A 217 -18.47 22.76 -13.82
N GLN A 218 -17.17 22.64 -13.51
CA GLN A 218 -16.39 21.45 -13.85
C GLN A 218 -16.91 20.22 -13.10
N VAL A 219 -17.20 20.37 -11.80
CA VAL A 219 -17.78 19.31 -10.98
C VAL A 219 -19.12 18.83 -11.56
N ARG A 220 -20.00 19.76 -11.99
CA ARG A 220 -21.27 19.41 -12.65
C ARG A 220 -21.06 18.59 -13.92
N ARG A 221 -20.12 19.00 -14.78
CA ARG A 221 -19.80 18.29 -16.02
C ARG A 221 -19.31 16.87 -15.75
N ILE A 222 -18.36 16.71 -14.83
CA ILE A 222 -17.82 15.40 -14.44
C ILE A 222 -18.95 14.49 -13.92
N LYS A 223 -19.81 15.00 -13.03
CA LYS A 223 -20.97 14.23 -12.53
C LYS A 223 -21.90 13.77 -13.66
N SER A 224 -22.15 14.64 -14.65
CA SER A 224 -22.95 14.27 -15.82
C SER A 224 -22.27 13.21 -16.69
N GLU A 225 -20.97 13.33 -16.94
CA GLU A 225 -20.18 12.36 -17.72
C GLU A 225 -20.19 10.97 -17.06
N ILE A 226 -19.99 10.91 -15.74
CA ILE A 226 -20.05 9.67 -14.95
C ILE A 226 -21.45 9.05 -15.01
N ALA A 227 -22.50 9.87 -14.86
CA ALA A 227 -23.87 9.38 -14.92
C ALA A 227 -24.17 8.76 -16.30
N VAL A 228 -23.72 9.39 -17.38
CA VAL A 228 -23.84 8.85 -18.74
C VAL A 228 -23.07 7.55 -18.88
N GLU A 229 -21.81 7.48 -18.42
CA GLU A 229 -20.98 6.27 -18.53
C GLU A 229 -21.64 5.05 -17.88
N PHE A 230 -22.21 5.21 -16.68
CA PHE A 230 -22.89 4.11 -15.99
C PHE A 230 -24.28 3.78 -16.56
N ASP A 231 -24.87 4.66 -17.36
CA ASP A 231 -26.14 4.43 -18.06
C ASP A 231 -25.96 3.82 -19.46
N MET A 232 -24.72 3.67 -19.94
CA MET A 232 -24.43 3.06 -21.23
C MET A 232 -24.85 1.58 -21.27
N SER A 233 -25.28 1.12 -22.45
CA SER A 233 -25.75 -0.27 -22.62
C SER A 233 -24.69 -1.34 -22.33
N TYR A 234 -23.40 -1.02 -22.53
CA TYR A 234 -22.28 -1.91 -22.22
C TYR A 234 -21.87 -1.88 -20.73
N ALA A 235 -22.37 -0.92 -19.94
CA ALA A 235 -21.94 -0.69 -18.57
C ALA A 235 -22.10 -1.93 -17.68
N PRO A 236 -23.19 -2.73 -17.73
CA PRO A 236 -23.32 -3.93 -16.90
C PRO A 236 -22.27 -5.01 -17.19
N GLU A 237 -21.82 -5.11 -18.44
CA GLU A 237 -20.79 -6.08 -18.85
C GLU A 237 -19.39 -5.59 -18.46
N ARG A 238 -19.12 -4.29 -18.65
CA ARG A 238 -17.83 -3.67 -18.37
C ARG A 238 -17.57 -3.48 -16.87
N TYR A 239 -18.60 -3.09 -16.11
CA TYR A 239 -18.55 -2.78 -14.69
C TYR A 239 -19.25 -3.87 -13.87
N ASN A 240 -18.73 -5.09 -13.99
CA ASN A 240 -19.26 -6.25 -13.27
C ASN A 240 -19.08 -6.12 -11.74
N GLN A 241 -19.66 -7.05 -10.99
CA GLN A 241 -19.62 -7.03 -9.52
C GLN A 241 -18.19 -7.04 -8.95
N ALA A 242 -17.25 -7.73 -9.60
CA ALA A 242 -15.86 -7.77 -9.15
C ALA A 242 -15.20 -6.39 -9.27
N TRP A 243 -15.47 -5.66 -10.36
CA TRP A 243 -15.02 -4.29 -10.52
C TRP A 243 -15.67 -3.37 -9.48
N ILE A 244 -16.99 -3.47 -9.28
CA ILE A 244 -17.71 -2.68 -8.26
C ILE A 244 -17.12 -2.90 -6.86
N ASN A 245 -16.91 -4.16 -6.45
CA ASN A 245 -16.33 -4.49 -5.15
C ASN A 245 -14.91 -3.90 -4.99
N LYS A 246 -14.10 -3.95 -6.06
CA LYS A 246 -12.76 -3.33 -6.06
C LYS A 246 -12.85 -1.82 -5.88
N GLN A 247 -13.81 -1.16 -6.53
CA GLN A 247 -14.02 0.28 -6.40
C GLN A 247 -14.51 0.68 -5.01
N LEU A 248 -15.38 -0.12 -4.39
CA LEU A 248 -15.80 0.08 -3.00
C LEU A 248 -14.60 0.00 -2.03
N ALA A 249 -13.73 -0.99 -2.22
CA ALA A 249 -12.52 -1.12 -1.41
C ALA A 249 -11.57 0.08 -1.58
N ILE A 250 -11.41 0.58 -2.82
CA ILE A 250 -10.63 1.79 -3.09
C ILE A 250 -11.25 3.00 -2.38
N ALA A 251 -12.57 3.19 -2.47
CA ALA A 251 -13.24 4.30 -1.81
C ALA A 251 -13.07 4.27 -0.29
N GLU A 252 -13.19 3.10 0.33
CA GLU A 252 -13.01 2.92 1.77
C GLU A 252 -11.58 3.27 2.20
N TYR A 253 -10.59 2.79 1.44
CA TYR A 253 -9.19 3.06 1.69
C TYR A 253 -8.85 4.55 1.56
N LEU A 254 -9.31 5.20 0.49
CA LEU A 254 -9.08 6.62 0.26
C LEU A 254 -9.82 7.50 1.29
N ASP A 255 -11.02 7.12 1.70
CA ASP A 255 -11.73 7.83 2.76
C ASP A 255 -10.95 7.76 4.08
N THR A 256 -10.41 6.59 4.43
CA THR A 256 -9.55 6.41 5.61
C THR A 256 -8.34 7.34 5.57
N LEU A 257 -7.63 7.41 4.43
CA LEU A 257 -6.51 8.33 4.27
C LEU A 257 -6.93 9.81 4.41
N SER A 258 -8.07 10.17 3.81
CA SER A 258 -8.57 11.53 3.84
C SER A 258 -9.05 11.96 5.23
N GLU A 259 -9.65 11.04 6.00
CA GLU A 259 -10.03 11.23 7.40
C GLU A 259 -8.80 11.41 8.31
N LEU A 260 -7.78 10.56 8.15
CA LEU A 260 -6.54 10.66 8.92
C LEU A 260 -5.82 11.98 8.65
N LEU A 261 -5.73 12.41 7.39
CA LEU A 261 -5.15 13.70 7.04
C LEU A 261 -5.94 14.84 7.68
N ALA A 262 -7.27 14.84 7.57
CA ALA A 262 -8.13 15.88 8.17
C ALA A 262 -7.97 15.94 9.70
N ARG A 263 -7.78 14.80 10.38
CA ARG A 263 -7.51 14.74 11.81
C ARG A 263 -6.14 15.33 12.17
N LEU A 264 -5.10 15.03 11.40
CA LEU A 264 -3.76 15.60 11.60
C LEU A 264 -3.78 17.12 11.39
N ASP A 265 -4.45 17.61 10.34
CA ASP A 265 -4.65 19.04 10.08
C ASP A 265 -5.40 19.73 11.23
N THR A 266 -6.49 19.11 11.70
CA THR A 266 -7.28 19.63 12.84
C THR A 266 -6.44 19.70 14.11
N LEU A 267 -5.62 18.67 14.36
CA LEU A 267 -4.73 18.63 15.52
C LEU A 267 -3.64 19.70 15.44
N GLN A 268 -3.11 19.98 14.24
CA GLN A 268 -2.16 21.06 14.02
C GLN A 268 -2.77 22.42 14.35
N ASN A 269 -4.01 22.67 13.92
CA ASN A 269 -4.76 23.88 14.27
C ASN A 269 -5.01 23.97 15.78
N PHE A 270 -5.30 22.84 16.44
CA PHE A 270 -5.48 22.80 17.89
C PHE A 270 -4.18 23.06 18.67
N ALA A 271 -3.04 22.54 18.21
CA ALA A 271 -1.72 22.84 18.79
C ALA A 271 -1.39 24.33 18.67
N GLN A 272 -1.71 24.95 17.53
CA GLN A 272 -1.59 26.39 17.34
C GLN A 272 -2.45 27.16 18.35
N LEU A 273 -3.71 26.76 18.53
CA LEU A 273 -4.60 27.38 19.52
C LEU A 273 -4.06 27.28 20.96
N CYS A 274 -3.52 26.11 21.34
CA CYS A 274 -2.90 25.92 22.67
C CYS A 274 -1.70 26.86 22.85
N GLN A 275 -0.86 26.99 21.83
CA GLN A 275 0.28 27.91 21.83
C GLN A 275 -0.17 29.37 21.95
N ASP A 276 -1.14 29.80 21.14
CA ASP A 276 -1.61 31.19 21.11
C ASP A 276 -2.21 31.63 22.44
N ARG A 277 -2.78 30.69 23.19
CA ARG A 277 -3.33 30.93 24.53
C ARG A 277 -2.35 30.75 25.67
N GLY A 278 -1.17 30.18 25.40
CA GLY A 278 -0.16 29.92 26.43
C GLY A 278 -0.66 29.04 27.58
N VAL A 279 -1.60 28.12 27.32
CA VAL A 279 -2.09 27.17 28.33
C VAL A 279 -0.96 26.26 28.80
N LYS A 280 -0.95 25.83 30.06
CA LYS A 280 0.11 24.92 30.54
C LYS A 280 -0.13 23.48 30.12
N SER A 281 -1.39 23.14 29.82
CA SER A 281 -1.79 21.84 29.31
C SER A 281 -2.97 22.01 28.34
N SER A 282 -3.03 21.21 27.29
CA SER A 282 -4.21 21.12 26.41
C SER A 282 -5.49 20.76 27.17
N ARG A 283 -5.38 20.09 28.32
CA ARG A 283 -6.52 19.77 29.20
C ARG A 283 -7.25 20.99 29.76
N GLU A 284 -6.62 22.17 29.73
CA GLU A 284 -7.28 23.42 30.13
C GLU A 284 -8.32 23.88 29.10
N LEU A 285 -8.18 23.48 27.83
CA LEU A 285 -9.11 23.83 26.75
C LEU A 285 -10.10 22.71 26.44
N LEU A 286 -9.75 21.47 26.77
CA LEU A 286 -10.60 20.31 26.52
C LEU A 286 -11.63 20.12 27.63
N PRO A 287 -12.81 19.55 27.32
CA PRO A 287 -13.77 19.16 28.34
C PRO A 287 -13.12 18.19 29.34
N GLY A 288 -13.41 18.36 30.63
CA GLY A 288 -12.95 17.43 31.66
C GLY A 288 -13.55 16.04 31.49
N ASN A 289 -12.98 15.04 32.17
CA ASN A 289 -13.43 13.64 32.10
C ASN A 289 -14.90 13.42 32.54
N ASP A 290 -15.47 14.39 33.26
CA ASP A 290 -16.84 14.35 33.79
C ASP A 290 -17.85 15.09 32.88
N ALA A 291 -17.40 15.58 31.72
CA ALA A 291 -18.24 16.32 30.79
C ALA A 291 -19.24 15.40 30.07
N GLU A 292 -20.51 15.82 29.97
CA GLU A 292 -21.53 15.02 29.27
C GLU A 292 -21.24 14.91 27.76
N PRO A 293 -21.63 13.83 27.08
CA PRO A 293 -21.47 13.74 25.64
C PRO A 293 -22.22 14.89 24.93
N GLY A 294 -21.50 15.75 24.18
CA GLY A 294 -22.09 16.91 23.54
C GLY A 294 -21.10 17.74 22.72
N LEU A 295 -21.62 18.79 22.07
CA LEU A 295 -20.80 19.76 21.35
C LEU A 295 -20.28 20.82 22.32
N TYR A 296 -18.96 20.86 22.49
CA TYR A 296 -18.29 21.84 23.33
C TYR A 296 -17.70 22.94 22.47
N LEU A 297 -18.11 24.18 22.74
CA LEU A 297 -17.40 25.33 22.23
C LEU A 297 -16.13 25.47 23.05
N LEU A 298 -14.98 25.40 22.38
CA LEU A 298 -13.73 25.85 22.99
C LEU A 298 -13.96 27.31 23.41
N PRO A 299 -13.59 27.69 24.65
CA PRO A 299 -13.77 29.07 25.11
C PRO A 299 -13.16 30.01 24.07
N GLY A 300 -13.73 31.19 23.81
CA GLY A 300 -13.18 32.17 22.83
C GLY A 300 -11.91 32.84 23.32
#